data_AF-U7LEF9-F1
#
_entry.id   AF-U7LEF9-F1
#
_cell.length_a   1.000
_cell.length_b   1.000
_cell.length_c   1.000
_cell.angle_alpha   90.00
_cell.angle_beta   90.00
_cell.angle_gamma   90.00
#
_symmetry.space_group_name_H-M   'P 1'
#
loop_
_entity.id
_entity.type
_entity.pdbx_description
1 polymer ?
#
loop_
_entity_poly.entity_id
_entity_poly.type
_entity_poly.pdbx_seq_one_letter_code
_entity_poly.pdbx_strand_id
1 'polypeptide(L)'
;MPQAENMRLASQIIAYGSAAAPSKFPKDDPIVLNVWADVLETINVPEDVWPEAIRYWAATTHTDTMAGPWDIIHAAKQVIKQWERDESKKYILEAHRWKHRVARAKRNYGPEFEMHKVVPPPHWTGIDATQDPDGLDVVEIARAGWHRAQQQPPEVEMQPEEFFARLKRNIDKNRLPEPGEDTQPPQNTP
;
A
#
# COMPACT_ATOMS: atom_id res chain seq x y z
N MET A 1 8.73 -10.27 -28.77
CA MET A 1 7.36 -9.74 -28.78
C MET A 1 7.04 -9.42 -27.33
N PRO A 2 6.87 -8.13 -26.97
CA PRO A 2 6.54 -7.77 -25.60
C PRO A 2 5.25 -8.46 -25.16
N GLN A 3 5.20 -8.91 -23.91
CA GLN A 3 4.02 -9.55 -23.34
C GLN A 3 2.83 -8.56 -23.37
N ALA A 4 1.62 -9.04 -23.64
CA ALA A 4 0.42 -8.20 -23.77
C ALA A 4 0.18 -7.30 -22.54
N GLU A 5 0.60 -7.75 -21.36
CA GLU A 5 0.55 -6.99 -20.11
C GLU A 5 1.47 -5.77 -20.13
N ASN A 6 2.70 -5.90 -20.63
CA ASN A 6 3.67 -4.80 -20.71
C ASN A 6 3.24 -3.74 -21.73
N MET A 7 2.62 -4.19 -22.82
CA MET A 7 2.00 -3.30 -23.81
C MET A 7 0.86 -2.47 -23.20
N ARG A 8 -0.01 -3.10 -22.40
CA ARG A 8 -1.07 -2.40 -21.67
C ARG A 8 -0.46 -1.39 -20.70
N LEU A 9 0.57 -1.78 -19.94
CA LEU A 9 1.23 -0.91 -18.98
C LEU A 9 1.89 0.30 -19.66
N ALA A 10 2.60 0.08 -20.77
CA ALA A 10 3.20 1.16 -21.56
C ALA A 10 2.16 2.18 -22.01
N SER A 11 1.02 1.70 -22.54
CA SER A 11 -0.09 2.56 -22.96
C SER A 11 -0.66 3.36 -21.79
N GLN A 12 -0.87 2.73 -20.63
CA GLN A 12 -1.35 3.43 -19.44
C GLN A 12 -0.40 4.51 -18.94
N ILE A 13 0.91 4.22 -18.92
CA ILE A 13 1.95 5.17 -18.50
C ILE A 13 1.99 6.37 -19.46
N ILE A 14 1.99 6.13 -20.77
CA ILE A 14 2.02 7.20 -21.78
C ILE A 14 0.73 8.02 -21.73
N ALA A 15 -0.43 7.39 -21.60
CA ALA A 15 -1.71 8.08 -21.51
C ALA A 15 -1.79 8.96 -20.26
N TYR A 16 -1.41 8.43 -19.09
CA TYR A 16 -1.39 9.19 -17.84
C TYR A 16 -0.38 10.34 -17.90
N GLY A 17 0.83 10.08 -18.39
CA GLY A 17 1.87 11.09 -18.55
C GLY A 17 1.49 12.20 -19.52
N SER A 18 0.85 11.85 -20.64
CA SER A 18 0.36 12.82 -21.63
C SER A 18 -0.77 13.69 -21.05
N ALA A 19 -1.60 13.15 -20.15
CA ALA A 19 -2.61 13.94 -19.44
C ALA A 19 -1.98 14.88 -18.39
N ALA A 20 -0.95 14.40 -17.66
CA ALA A 20 -0.30 15.15 -16.59
C ALA A 20 0.69 16.21 -17.10
N ALA A 21 1.42 15.91 -18.17
CA ALA A 21 2.45 16.76 -18.78
C ALA A 21 2.50 16.57 -20.31
N PRO A 22 1.54 17.14 -21.07
CA PRO A 22 1.36 16.86 -22.50
C PRO A 22 2.59 17.14 -23.37
N SER A 23 3.41 18.14 -23.01
CA SER A 23 4.61 18.50 -23.76
C SER A 23 5.82 17.60 -23.45
N LYS A 24 5.73 16.80 -22.37
CA LYS A 24 6.86 16.00 -21.87
C LYS A 24 6.71 14.51 -22.12
N PHE A 25 5.57 14.04 -22.61
CA PHE A 25 5.36 12.62 -22.92
C PHE A 25 5.22 12.38 -24.42
N PRO A 26 5.71 11.24 -24.93
CA PRO A 26 5.54 10.90 -26.33
C PRO A 26 4.06 10.66 -26.64
N LYS A 27 3.70 10.79 -27.93
CA LYS A 27 2.36 10.41 -28.39
C LYS A 27 2.20 8.89 -28.36
N ASP A 28 0.94 8.48 -28.31
CA ASP A 28 0.56 7.08 -28.45
C ASP A 28 0.85 6.61 -29.89
N ASP A 29 2.00 5.96 -30.07
CA ASP A 29 2.47 5.38 -31.32
C ASP A 29 2.86 3.91 -31.09
N PRO A 30 2.49 2.97 -31.97
CA PRO A 30 2.76 1.55 -31.77
C PRO A 30 4.24 1.19 -31.61
N ILE A 31 5.16 1.90 -32.29
CA ILE A 31 6.60 1.66 -32.18
C ILE A 31 7.09 2.15 -30.82
N VAL A 32 6.65 3.34 -30.40
CA VAL A 32 6.96 3.89 -29.08
C VAL A 32 6.47 2.93 -28.00
N LEU A 33 5.23 2.46 -28.08
CA LEU A 33 4.68 1.52 -27.10
C LEU A 33 5.48 0.22 -27.01
N ASN A 34 5.91 -0.35 -28.13
CA ASN A 34 6.74 -1.55 -28.12
C ASN A 34 8.07 -1.33 -27.40
N VAL A 35 8.76 -0.22 -27.70
CA VAL A 35 10.03 0.13 -27.03
C VAL A 35 9.81 0.33 -25.53
N TRP A 36 8.73 0.99 -25.13
CA TRP A 36 8.39 1.16 -23.72
C TRP A 36 8.08 -0.18 -23.06
N ALA A 37 7.30 -1.04 -23.69
CA ALA A 37 6.95 -2.36 -23.16
C ALA A 37 8.19 -3.24 -22.97
N ASP A 38 9.12 -3.26 -23.93
CA ASP A 38 10.38 -4.00 -23.84
C ASP A 38 11.25 -3.50 -22.67
N VAL A 39 11.33 -2.18 -22.46
CA VAL A 39 12.10 -1.61 -21.35
C VAL A 39 11.41 -1.85 -20.01
N LEU A 40 10.08 -1.75 -19.93
CA LEU A 40 9.31 -1.99 -18.71
C LEU A 40 9.37 -3.46 -18.27
N GLU A 41 9.54 -4.40 -19.20
CA GLU A 41 9.74 -5.83 -18.87
C GLU A 41 10.99 -6.06 -17.98
N THR A 42 11.96 -5.15 -18.03
CA THR A 42 13.21 -5.28 -17.26
C THR A 42 13.04 -5.03 -15.76
N ILE A 43 11.90 -4.48 -15.32
CA ILE A 43 11.69 -4.11 -13.93
C ILE A 43 10.37 -4.63 -13.39
N ASN A 44 10.39 -5.05 -12.13
CA ASN A 44 9.23 -5.56 -11.45
C ASN A 44 8.70 -4.54 -10.43
N VAL A 45 7.75 -3.71 -10.84
CA VAL A 45 7.17 -2.63 -10.04
C VAL A 45 5.64 -2.78 -9.99
N PRO A 46 4.99 -2.60 -8.81
CA PRO A 46 3.54 -2.59 -8.73
C PRO A 46 2.93 -1.49 -9.60
N GLU A 47 1.77 -1.77 -10.21
CA GLU A 47 1.06 -0.80 -11.07
C GLU A 47 0.78 0.54 -10.38
N ASP A 48 0.51 0.50 -9.07
CA ASP A 48 0.15 1.65 -8.24
C ASP A 48 1.30 2.67 -8.10
N VAL A 49 2.55 2.26 -8.36
CA VAL A 49 3.73 3.13 -8.26
C VAL A 49 3.82 4.08 -9.46
N TRP A 50 3.37 3.66 -10.65
CA TRP A 50 3.61 4.42 -11.88
C TRP A 50 2.96 5.81 -11.92
N PRO A 51 1.70 6.01 -11.49
CA PRO A 51 1.13 7.35 -11.43
C PRO A 51 1.92 8.29 -10.52
N GLU A 52 2.40 7.80 -9.38
CA GLU A 52 3.26 8.59 -8.48
C GLU A 52 4.64 8.85 -9.08
N ALA A 53 5.23 7.86 -9.76
CA ALA A 53 6.50 8.02 -10.46
C ALA A 53 6.43 9.10 -11.55
N ILE A 54 5.34 9.11 -12.32
CA ILE A 54 5.11 10.11 -13.38
C ILE A 54 4.97 11.50 -12.76
N ARG A 55 4.19 11.65 -11.68
CA ARG A 55 4.07 12.94 -10.98
C ARG A 55 5.39 13.39 -10.40
N TYR A 56 6.14 12.49 -9.77
CA TYR A 56 7.46 12.78 -9.21
C TYR A 56 8.43 13.24 -10.32
N TRP A 57 8.51 12.52 -11.43
CA TRP A 57 9.35 12.89 -12.55
C TRP A 57 8.96 14.25 -13.13
N ALA A 58 7.66 14.47 -13.40
CA ALA A 58 7.17 15.71 -13.98
C ALA A 58 7.47 16.93 -13.10
N ALA A 59 7.41 16.76 -11.78
CA ALA A 59 7.69 17.81 -10.80
C ALA A 59 9.19 18.06 -10.56
N THR A 60 10.05 17.06 -10.74
CA THR A 60 11.49 17.14 -10.40
C THR A 60 12.40 17.32 -11.62
N THR A 61 11.92 16.98 -12.81
CA THR A 61 12.69 17.16 -14.03
C THR A 61 12.68 18.62 -14.49
N HIS A 62 13.89 19.13 -14.75
CA HIS A 62 14.11 20.47 -15.30
C HIS A 62 14.50 20.41 -16.79
N THR A 63 14.40 19.22 -17.41
CA THR A 63 14.75 19.05 -18.82
C THR A 63 13.60 19.46 -19.73
N ASP A 64 13.95 20.05 -20.88
CA ASP A 64 13.03 20.32 -21.99
C ASP A 64 12.83 19.09 -22.88
N THR A 65 13.42 17.95 -22.51
CA THR A 65 13.33 16.70 -23.27
C THR A 65 12.08 15.91 -22.90
N MET A 66 11.53 15.19 -23.88
CA MET A 66 10.49 14.19 -23.62
C MET A 66 11.02 13.09 -22.69
N ALA A 67 10.13 12.54 -21.88
CA ALA A 67 10.38 11.40 -21.01
C ALA A 67 10.73 10.17 -21.84
N GLY A 68 11.86 9.53 -21.53
CA GLY A 68 12.14 8.16 -21.93
C GLY A 68 11.61 7.16 -20.92
N PRO A 69 11.49 5.87 -21.31
CA PRO A 69 11.07 4.81 -20.38
C PRO A 69 12.03 4.68 -19.18
N TRP A 70 13.34 4.88 -19.39
CA TRP A 70 14.33 4.86 -18.32
C TRP A 70 14.17 5.99 -17.30
N ASP A 71 13.72 7.17 -17.73
CA ASP A 71 13.48 8.29 -16.81
C ASP A 71 12.35 7.97 -15.83
N ILE A 72 11.29 7.36 -16.35
CA ILE A 72 10.13 6.94 -15.54
C ILE A 72 10.51 5.76 -14.64
N ILE A 73 11.35 4.83 -15.10
CA ILE A 73 11.88 3.75 -14.24
C ILE A 73 12.71 4.32 -13.09
N HIS A 74 13.57 5.31 -13.35
CA HIS A 74 14.36 5.94 -12.29
C HIS A 74 13.45 6.65 -11.28
N ALA A 75 12.42 7.36 -11.74
CA ALA A 75 11.42 7.96 -10.88
C ALA A 75 10.67 6.91 -10.05
N ALA A 76 10.26 5.81 -10.65
CA ALA A 76 9.60 4.71 -9.94
C ALA A 76 10.48 4.12 -8.84
N LYS A 77 11.78 3.95 -9.08
CA LYS A 77 12.73 3.51 -8.05
C LYS A 77 12.82 4.50 -6.87
N GLN A 78 12.75 5.81 -7.13
CA GLN A 78 12.73 6.81 -6.05
C GLN A 78 11.43 6.76 -5.26
N VAL A 79 10.29 6.62 -5.94
CA VAL A 79 8.98 6.46 -5.30
C VAL A 79 8.94 5.20 -4.46
N ILE A 80 9.46 4.07 -4.93
CA ILE A 80 9.56 2.83 -4.13
C ILE A 80 10.36 3.08 -2.84
N LYS A 81 11.51 3.77 -2.92
CA LYS A 81 12.29 4.10 -1.71
C LYS A 81 11.52 4.98 -0.72
N GLN A 82 10.64 5.86 -1.21
CA GLN A 82 9.76 6.65 -0.36
C GLN A 82 8.66 5.77 0.24
N TRP A 83 8.06 4.88 -0.54
CA TRP A 83 7.04 3.93 -0.10
C TRP A 83 7.56 2.96 0.95
N GLU A 84 8.84 2.59 0.92
CA GLU A 84 9.45 1.76 1.97
C GLU A 84 9.45 2.41 3.36
N ARG A 85 9.30 3.75 3.43
CA ARG A 85 9.21 4.52 4.67
C ARG A 85 7.78 4.81 5.11
N ASP A 86 6.81 4.64 4.23
CA ASP A 86 5.39 4.83 4.50
C ASP A 86 4.77 3.46 4.83
N GLU A 87 4.31 3.28 6.07
CA GLU A 87 3.78 1.99 6.55
C GLU A 87 2.63 1.47 5.67
N SER A 88 1.75 2.35 5.19
CA SER A 88 0.59 1.99 4.37
C SER A 88 1.00 1.52 2.97
N LYS A 89 2.01 2.17 2.38
CA LYS A 89 2.49 1.86 1.02
C LYS A 89 3.50 0.72 1.00
N LYS A 90 4.27 0.58 2.07
CA LYS A 90 5.16 -0.56 2.31
C LYS A 90 4.38 -1.88 2.26
N TYR A 91 3.16 -1.90 2.78
CA TYR A 91 2.27 -3.05 2.71
C TYR A 91 2.00 -3.49 1.25
N ILE A 92 1.73 -2.54 0.35
CA ILE A 92 1.49 -2.81 -1.08
C ILE A 92 2.76 -3.37 -1.74
N LEU A 93 3.93 -2.80 -1.43
CA LEU A 93 5.22 -3.32 -1.93
C LEU A 93 5.47 -4.76 -1.49
N GLU A 94 5.19 -5.07 -0.22
CA GLU A 94 5.40 -6.41 0.33
C GLU A 94 4.40 -7.42 -0.23
N ALA A 95 3.13 -7.04 -0.43
CA ALA A 95 2.12 -7.84 -1.13
C ALA A 95 2.59 -8.23 -2.53
N HIS A 96 3.05 -7.24 -3.29
CA HIS A 96 3.54 -7.44 -4.65
C HIS A 96 4.78 -8.34 -4.67
N ARG A 97 5.77 -8.07 -3.80
CA ARG A 97 6.97 -8.92 -3.68
C ARG A 97 6.60 -10.36 -3.33
N TRP A 98 5.61 -10.58 -2.45
CA TRP A 98 5.16 -11.91 -2.08
C TRP A 98 4.45 -12.64 -3.22
N LYS A 99 3.54 -11.99 -3.96
CA LYS A 99 2.92 -12.55 -5.18
C LYS A 99 3.97 -13.09 -6.16
N HIS A 100 5.05 -12.34 -6.37
CA HIS A 100 6.16 -12.77 -7.23
C HIS A 100 6.96 -13.94 -6.66
N ARG A 101 7.17 -13.99 -5.33
CA ARG A 101 7.77 -15.17 -4.68
C ARG A 101 6.89 -16.40 -4.86
N VAL A 102 5.58 -16.28 -4.70
CA VAL A 102 4.60 -17.36 -4.93
C VAL A 102 4.62 -17.82 -6.38
N ALA A 103 4.57 -16.90 -7.35
CA ALA A 103 4.64 -17.24 -8.77
C ALA A 103 5.96 -17.93 -9.15
N ARG A 104 7.08 -17.52 -8.55
CA ARG A 104 8.37 -18.21 -8.71
C ARG A 104 8.34 -19.60 -8.09
N ALA A 105 7.79 -19.75 -6.88
CA ALA A 105 7.69 -21.04 -6.21
C ALA A 105 6.78 -22.01 -6.99
N LYS A 106 5.63 -21.57 -7.49
CA LYS A 106 4.75 -22.36 -8.38
C LYS A 106 5.50 -22.89 -9.60
N ARG A 107 6.32 -22.05 -10.25
CA ARG A 107 7.15 -22.45 -11.38
C ARG A 107 8.24 -23.46 -11.02
N ASN A 108 8.84 -23.32 -9.83
CA ASN A 108 9.94 -24.18 -9.38
C ASN A 108 9.47 -25.54 -8.87
N TYR A 109 8.37 -25.59 -8.11
CA TYR A 109 7.84 -26.81 -7.48
C TYR A 109 6.78 -27.52 -8.34
N GLY A 110 6.22 -26.85 -9.34
CA GLY A 110 5.21 -27.42 -10.24
C GLY A 110 4.02 -28.01 -9.45
N PRO A 111 3.65 -29.28 -9.67
CA PRO A 111 2.52 -29.91 -9.01
C PRO A 111 2.72 -30.15 -7.50
N GLU A 112 3.96 -30.12 -7.00
CA GLU A 112 4.28 -30.28 -5.57
C GLU A 112 4.27 -28.95 -4.81
N PHE A 113 3.81 -27.87 -5.47
CA PHE A 113 3.72 -26.57 -4.84
C PHE A 113 2.70 -26.57 -3.71
N GLU A 114 3.13 -26.11 -2.54
CA GLU A 114 2.28 -25.89 -1.37
C GLU A 114 2.53 -24.48 -0.84
N MET A 115 1.46 -23.73 -0.52
CA MET A 115 1.55 -22.30 -0.17
C MET A 115 2.46 -22.03 1.03
N HIS A 116 2.49 -22.93 2.02
CA HIS A 116 3.31 -22.80 3.23
C HIS A 116 4.82 -22.84 2.94
N LYS A 117 5.25 -23.25 1.73
CA LYS A 117 6.66 -23.21 1.30
C LYS A 117 7.14 -21.78 0.99
N VAL A 118 6.24 -20.79 0.96
CA VAL A 118 6.59 -19.38 0.71
C VAL A 118 6.38 -18.56 1.99
N VAL A 119 7.47 -18.03 2.54
CA VAL A 119 7.43 -17.21 3.75
C VAL A 119 6.59 -15.94 3.51
N PRO A 120 5.51 -15.73 4.28
CA PRO A 120 4.69 -14.53 4.19
C PRO A 120 5.44 -13.31 4.76
N PRO A 121 5.03 -12.08 4.41
CA PRO A 121 5.59 -10.88 5.00
C PRO A 121 5.37 -10.83 6.53
N PRO A 122 6.36 -10.36 7.31
CA PRO A 122 6.37 -10.49 8.78
C PRO A 122 5.29 -9.69 9.51
N HIS A 123 4.70 -8.67 8.87
CA HIS A 123 3.65 -7.83 9.47
C HIS A 123 2.24 -8.19 8.97
N TRP A 124 2.08 -9.30 8.25
CA TRP A 124 0.79 -9.86 7.86
C TRP A 124 0.27 -10.81 8.95
N THR A 125 0.03 -10.30 10.14
CA THR A 125 -0.69 -11.04 11.19
C THR A 125 -2.17 -10.68 11.11
N GLY A 126 -3.00 -11.57 10.54
CA GLY A 126 -4.45 -11.38 10.48
C GLY A 126 -5.10 -11.56 9.10
N ILE A 127 -4.33 -11.71 8.01
CA ILE A 127 -4.85 -12.36 6.80
C ILE A 127 -4.78 -13.85 7.10
N ASP A 128 -5.85 -14.38 7.66
CA ASP A 128 -5.98 -15.80 7.90
C ASP A 128 -5.85 -16.54 6.55
N ALA A 129 -5.10 -17.64 6.53
CA ALA A 129 -4.94 -18.49 5.35
C ALA A 129 -6.30 -19.08 4.87
N THR A 130 -7.37 -18.84 5.63
CA THR A 130 -8.77 -19.18 5.32
C THR A 130 -9.55 -18.07 4.60
N GLN A 131 -9.04 -16.84 4.50
CA GLN A 131 -9.76 -15.72 3.87
C GLN A 131 -9.64 -15.66 2.34
N ASP A 132 -8.92 -16.60 1.73
CA ASP A 132 -8.92 -16.77 0.29
C ASP A 132 -9.03 -18.25 -0.12
N PRO A 133 -10.25 -18.83 -0.07
CA PRO A 133 -10.53 -20.16 -0.59
C PRO A 133 -10.52 -20.23 -2.13
N ASP A 134 -10.54 -19.09 -2.82
CA ASP A 134 -10.77 -18.99 -4.28
C ASP A 134 -9.56 -18.47 -5.09
N GLY A 135 -8.46 -18.10 -4.43
CA GLY A 135 -7.25 -17.59 -5.09
C GLY A 135 -7.34 -16.13 -5.53
N LEU A 136 -8.18 -15.32 -4.90
CA LEU A 136 -8.22 -13.87 -5.08
C LEU A 136 -6.86 -13.25 -4.79
N ASP A 137 -6.39 -12.47 -5.75
CA ASP A 137 -5.06 -11.89 -5.77
C ASP A 137 -4.82 -11.13 -4.46
N VAL A 138 -3.93 -11.63 -3.62
CA VAL A 138 -3.65 -11.03 -2.30
C VAL A 138 -3.15 -9.58 -2.43
N VAL A 139 -2.70 -9.19 -3.63
CA VAL A 139 -2.44 -7.80 -4.00
C VAL A 139 -3.72 -6.97 -4.08
N GLU A 140 -4.84 -7.51 -4.57
CA GLU A 140 -6.15 -6.84 -4.57
C GLU A 140 -6.72 -6.69 -3.17
N ILE A 141 -6.55 -7.68 -2.28
CA ILE A 141 -6.94 -7.54 -0.87
C ILE A 141 -6.13 -6.42 -0.20
N ALA A 142 -4.82 -6.39 -0.46
CA ALA A 142 -3.94 -5.32 0.01
C ALA A 142 -4.33 -3.95 -0.55
N ARG A 143 -4.62 -3.88 -1.85
CA ARG A 143 -5.04 -2.66 -2.55
C ARG A 143 -6.40 -2.17 -2.05
N ALA A 144 -7.35 -3.07 -1.82
CA ALA A 144 -8.66 -2.76 -1.25
C ALA A 144 -8.56 -2.27 0.20
N GLY A 145 -7.68 -2.88 1.00
CA GLY A 145 -7.36 -2.41 2.35
C GLY A 145 -6.78 -0.98 2.33
N TRP A 146 -5.85 -0.71 1.42
CA TRP A 146 -5.26 0.63 1.26
C TRP A 146 -6.27 1.68 0.76
N HIS A 147 -7.06 1.38 -0.27
CA HIS A 147 -8.09 2.30 -0.74
C HIS A 147 -9.15 2.57 0.34
N ARG A 148 -9.54 1.57 1.14
CA ARG A 148 -10.40 1.79 2.31
C ARG A 148 -9.73 2.67 3.36
N ALA A 149 -8.45 2.48 3.64
CA ALA A 149 -7.70 3.32 4.58
C ALA A 149 -7.60 4.79 4.09
N GLN A 150 -7.53 5.02 2.78
CA GLN A 150 -7.58 6.38 2.20
C GLN A 150 -8.97 7.01 2.15
N GLN A 151 -10.03 6.18 2.09
CA GLN A 151 -11.42 6.63 2.10
C GLN A 151 -11.99 6.76 3.51
N GLN A 152 -11.31 6.23 4.52
CA GLN A 152 -11.61 6.59 5.89
C GLN A 152 -11.38 8.10 6.01
N PRO A 153 -12.40 8.88 6.43
CA PRO A 153 -12.16 10.27 6.75
C PRO A 153 -11.01 10.31 7.75
N PRO A 154 -10.13 11.33 7.70
CA PRO A 154 -9.12 11.51 8.75
C PRO A 154 -9.86 11.35 10.08
N GLU A 155 -9.34 10.48 10.93
CA GLU A 155 -9.83 10.25 12.29
C GLU A 155 -10.30 11.61 12.80
N VAL A 156 -11.62 11.78 12.99
CA VAL A 156 -12.22 13.06 13.34
C VAL A 156 -11.29 13.66 14.38
N GLU A 157 -10.64 14.78 14.08
CA GLU A 157 -9.83 15.52 15.03
C GLU A 157 -10.77 15.75 16.22
N MET A 158 -10.66 14.86 17.22
CA MET A 158 -11.48 14.94 18.39
C MET A 158 -11.09 16.27 18.97
N GLN A 159 -12.04 17.22 18.98
CA GLN A 159 -11.81 18.52 19.55
C GLN A 159 -11.17 18.29 20.92
N PRO A 160 -10.09 19.01 21.29
CA PRO A 160 -9.31 18.71 22.50
C PRO A 160 -10.19 18.48 23.74
N GLU A 161 -11.32 19.19 23.82
CA GLU A 161 -12.35 19.04 24.85
C GLU A 161 -12.95 17.63 24.95
N GLU A 162 -13.25 16.98 23.82
CA GLU A 162 -13.78 15.61 23.78
C GLU A 162 -12.74 14.57 24.19
N PHE A 163 -11.48 14.79 23.79
CA PHE A 163 -10.35 13.96 24.22
C PHE A 163 -10.17 14.02 25.75
N PHE A 164 -10.16 15.22 26.34
CA PHE A 164 -10.05 15.37 27.78
C PHE A 164 -11.28 14.87 28.53
N ALA A 165 -12.49 15.03 28.00
CA ALA A 165 -13.70 14.48 28.60
C ALA A 165 -13.68 12.94 28.63
N ARG A 166 -13.17 12.31 27.57
CA ARG A 166 -13.01 10.85 27.49
C ARG A 166 -11.89 10.35 28.41
N LEU A 167 -10.78 11.06 28.49
CA LEU A 167 -9.68 10.76 29.40
C LEU A 167 -10.14 10.82 30.87
N LYS A 168 -10.87 11.88 31.24
CA LYS A 168 -11.39 12.07 32.60
C LYS A 168 -12.37 10.94 32.99
N ARG A 169 -13.26 10.55 32.07
CA ARG A 169 -14.18 9.41 32.27
C ARG A 169 -13.44 8.08 32.51
N ASN A 170 -12.29 7.87 31.86
CA ASN A 170 -11.50 6.64 32.05
C ASN A 170 -10.70 6.67 33.36
N ILE A 171 -10.21 7.84 33.78
CA ILE A 171 -9.54 8.00 35.07
C ILE A 171 -10.54 7.78 36.21
N ASP A 172 -11.75 8.35 36.12
CA ASP A 172 -12.79 8.17 37.14
C ASP A 172 -13.29 6.72 37.22
N LYS A 173 -13.36 6.01 36.08
CA LYS A 173 -13.70 4.57 36.05
C LYS A 173 -12.64 3.67 36.68
N ASN A 174 -11.37 4.08 36.65
CA ASN A 174 -10.26 3.33 37.22
C ASN A 174 -9.81 3.87 38.58
N ARG A 175 -10.53 4.84 39.14
CA ARG A 175 -10.29 5.33 40.49
C ARG A 175 -10.80 4.29 41.49
N LEU A 176 -9.86 3.67 42.21
CA LEU A 176 -10.18 2.79 43.33
C LEU A 176 -11.03 3.56 44.36
N PRO A 177 -12.04 2.93 44.99
CA PRO A 177 -12.83 3.58 46.02
C PRO A 177 -11.92 4.02 47.18
N GLU A 178 -12.08 5.27 47.62
CA GLU A 178 -11.38 5.82 48.79
C GLU A 178 -11.64 4.92 50.01
N PRO A 179 -10.62 4.57 50.81
CA PRO A 179 -10.80 3.70 51.96
C PRO A 179 -11.55 4.43 53.09
N GLY A 180 -12.87 4.21 53.14
CA GLY A 180 -13.70 4.15 54.35
C GLY A 180 -13.67 5.33 55.33
N GLU A 181 -14.53 6.31 55.10
CA GLU A 181 -15.27 6.95 56.20
C GLU A 181 -16.65 6.28 56.27
N ASP A 182 -16.80 5.34 57.22
CA ASP A 182 -18.05 5.04 57.97
C ASP A 182 -17.98 3.63 58.57
N THR A 183 -17.22 3.50 59.65
CA THR A 183 -17.48 2.45 60.65
C THR A 183 -18.23 3.09 61.81
N GLN A 184 -19.55 3.16 61.72
CA GLN A 184 -20.39 3.36 62.90
C GLN A 184 -20.40 2.05 63.72
N PRO A 185 -20.04 2.07 65.01
CA PRO A 185 -20.16 0.89 65.87
C PRO A 185 -21.64 0.63 66.23
N PRO A 186 -22.05 -0.64 66.39
CA PRO A 186 -23.43 -0.98 66.72
C PRO A 186 -23.79 -0.50 68.13
N GLN A 187 -24.90 0.25 68.23
CA GLN A 187 -25.53 0.61 69.51
C GLN A 187 -26.21 -0.63 70.09
N ASN A 188 -25.65 -1.19 71.16
CA ASN A 188 -26.32 -2.17 72.00
C ASN A 188 -27.21 -1.44 73.00
N THR A 189 -28.52 -1.70 72.94
CA THR A 189 -29.50 -1.34 73.97
C THR A 189 -29.73 -2.54 74.89
N PRO A 190 -29.76 -2.35 76.21
CA PRO A 190 -30.68 -3.04 77.10
C PRO A 190 -31.89 -2.17 77.47
#